data_AF-A0A7R9JL61-F1
#
_entry.id   AF-A0A7R9JL61-F1
#
_cell.length_a   1.000
_cell.length_b   1.000
_cell.length_c   1.000
_cell.angle_alpha   90.00
_cell.angle_beta   90.00
_cell.angle_gamma   90.00
#
_symmetry.space_group_name_H-M   'P 1'
#
loop_
_entity.id
_entity.type
_entity.pdbx_description
1 polymer ?
#
loop_
_entity_poly.entity_id
_entity_poly.type
_entity_poly.pdbx_seq_one_letter_code
_entity_poly.pdbx_strand_id
1 'polypeptide(L)'
;VNLLHCLQRPVLIFGEPEDAEKLKKIEEALAILEVFLEGKQWAAGDNITIADYTLAVTLSGIEETDIKLNNYPKVVKWFARAKTTIEGYEELNGAQAKIIGDIYSSPVASLVLTDSSQLTSDSQHL
;
A
#
# COMPACT_ATOMS: atom_id res chain seq x y z
N VAL A 1 -7.12 -9.59 -1.41
CA VAL A 1 -6.92 -9.20 0.01
C VAL A 1 -5.56 -9.66 0.59
N ASN A 2 -4.89 -10.69 0.05
CA ASN A 2 -3.62 -11.22 0.62
C ASN A 2 -2.31 -10.65 0.06
N LEU A 3 -2.34 -9.70 -0.88
CA LEU A 3 -1.12 -9.17 -1.51
C LEU A 3 -0.34 -8.21 -0.60
N LEU A 4 -1.02 -7.34 0.17
CA LEU A 4 -0.35 -6.36 1.02
C LEU A 4 0.39 -7.01 2.21
N HIS A 5 -0.22 -8.01 2.84
CA HIS A 5 0.39 -8.78 3.94
C HIS A 5 1.64 -9.57 3.51
N CYS A 6 1.81 -9.90 2.21
CA CYS A 6 2.97 -10.63 1.71
C CYS A 6 4.15 -9.69 1.39
N LEU A 7 3.89 -8.41 1.20
CA LEU A 7 4.87 -7.36 0.93
C LEU A 7 5.33 -6.67 2.21
N GLN A 8 4.38 -6.29 3.04
CA GLN A 8 4.67 -5.57 4.27
C GLN A 8 5.31 -6.49 5.32
N ARG A 9 4.90 -7.75 5.45
CA ARG A 9 5.38 -8.60 6.56
C ARG A 9 6.88 -8.95 6.49
N PRO A 10 7.48 -9.33 5.34
CA PRO A 10 8.92 -9.55 5.27
C PRO A 10 9.74 -8.27 5.44
N VAL A 11 9.34 -7.17 4.80
CA VAL A 11 10.05 -5.89 4.90
C VAL A 11 9.92 -5.28 6.32
N LEU A 12 8.74 -5.30 6.92
CA LEU A 12 8.47 -4.67 8.21
C LEU A 12 8.91 -5.51 9.44
N ILE A 13 8.94 -6.85 9.33
CA ILE A 13 9.29 -7.73 10.47
C ILE A 13 10.68 -8.35 10.33
N PHE A 14 11.08 -8.74 9.12
CA PHE A 14 12.32 -9.47 8.87
C PHE A 14 13.40 -8.62 8.21
N GLY A 15 13.04 -7.41 7.78
CA GLY A 15 13.95 -6.49 7.14
C GLY A 15 14.50 -6.97 5.80
N GLU A 16 13.70 -7.75 5.08
CA GLU A 16 14.08 -8.17 3.74
C GLU A 16 13.99 -6.98 2.76
N PRO A 17 14.89 -6.93 1.75
CA PRO A 17 14.82 -5.93 0.70
C PRO A 17 13.48 -5.96 0.00
N GLU A 18 13.04 -4.77 -0.44
CA GLU A 18 11.81 -4.62 -1.18
C GLU A 18 11.87 -5.41 -2.49
N ASP A 19 10.91 -6.32 -2.67
CA ASP A 19 10.87 -7.20 -3.83
C ASP A 19 10.28 -6.43 -5.03
N ALA A 20 11.16 -6.10 -5.98
CA ALA A 20 10.82 -5.34 -7.18
C ALA A 20 9.70 -5.99 -8.03
N GLU A 21 9.60 -7.32 -8.05
CA GLU A 21 8.53 -8.01 -8.78
C GLU A 21 7.19 -7.80 -8.09
N LYS A 22 7.17 -7.85 -6.75
CA LYS A 22 5.95 -7.60 -5.99
C LYS A 22 5.55 -6.13 -6.02
N LEU A 23 6.49 -5.19 -6.02
CA LEU A 23 6.21 -3.75 -6.22
C LEU A 23 5.53 -3.50 -7.58
N LYS A 24 6.10 -4.07 -8.65
CA LYS A 24 5.51 -3.99 -9.98
C LYS A 24 4.07 -4.51 -10.02
N LYS A 25 3.77 -5.61 -9.31
CA LYS A 25 2.40 -6.14 -9.20
C LYS A 25 1.44 -5.19 -8.49
N ILE A 26 1.91 -4.39 -7.54
CA ILE A 26 1.09 -3.34 -6.92
C ILE A 26 0.78 -2.24 -7.92
N GLU A 27 1.79 -1.76 -8.66
CA GLU A 27 1.60 -0.73 -9.69
C GLU A 27 0.64 -1.21 -10.79
N GLU A 28 0.77 -2.45 -11.24
CA GLU A 28 -0.16 -3.09 -12.18
C GLU A 28 -1.58 -3.17 -11.61
N ALA A 29 -1.73 -3.54 -10.33
CA ALA A 29 -3.04 -3.57 -9.66
C ALA A 29 -3.66 -2.18 -9.51
N LEU A 30 -2.87 -1.15 -9.22
CA LEU A 30 -3.32 0.25 -9.17
C LEU A 30 -3.74 0.74 -10.55
N ALA A 31 -3.02 0.39 -11.61
CA ALA A 31 -3.40 0.70 -12.98
C ALA A 31 -4.73 0.03 -13.38
N ILE A 32 -4.93 -1.22 -12.98
CA ILE A 32 -6.21 -1.92 -13.19
C ILE A 32 -7.34 -1.22 -12.42
N LEU A 33 -7.11 -0.86 -11.16
CA LEU A 33 -8.11 -0.17 -10.34
C LEU A 33 -8.46 1.21 -10.92
N GLU A 34 -7.47 1.96 -11.41
CA GLU A 34 -7.67 3.25 -12.08
C GLU A 34 -8.61 3.12 -13.28
N VAL A 35 -8.39 2.14 -14.16
CA VAL A 35 -9.28 1.84 -15.30
C VAL A 35 -10.64 1.37 -14.81
N PHE A 36 -10.68 0.53 -13.78
CA PHE A 36 -11.92 -0.05 -13.28
C PHE A 36 -12.87 0.98 -12.65
N LEU A 37 -12.32 2.07 -12.10
CA LEU A 37 -13.05 3.19 -11.53
C LEU A 37 -13.55 4.20 -12.59
N GLU A 38 -13.26 3.98 -13.87
CA GLU A 38 -13.76 4.84 -14.95
C GLU A 38 -15.30 4.91 -14.93
N GLY A 39 -15.84 6.13 -14.82
CA GLY A 39 -17.28 6.36 -14.77
C GLY A 39 -18.00 5.83 -13.52
N LYS A 40 -17.30 5.30 -12.51
CA LYS A 40 -17.91 4.71 -11.32
C LYS A 40 -17.68 5.55 -10.08
N GLN A 41 -18.70 5.59 -9.22
CA GLN A 41 -18.59 6.23 -7.91
C GLN A 41 -17.88 5.32 -6.89
N TRP A 42 -18.21 4.03 -6.91
CA TRP A 42 -17.69 3.01 -6.01
C TRP A 42 -17.19 1.79 -6.80
N ALA A 43 -16.37 0.96 -6.16
CA ALA A 43 -15.75 -0.19 -6.80
C ALA A 43 -16.80 -1.20 -7.28
N ALA A 44 -17.87 -1.42 -6.51
CA ALA A 44 -18.88 -2.44 -6.81
C ALA A 44 -20.27 -1.85 -7.10
N GLY A 45 -20.33 -0.79 -7.93
CA GLY A 45 -21.58 -0.21 -8.41
C GLY A 45 -21.81 1.22 -7.89
N ASP A 46 -23.08 1.58 -7.71
CA ASP A 46 -23.47 2.97 -7.39
C ASP A 46 -23.50 3.27 -5.89
N ASN A 47 -23.47 2.23 -5.05
CA ASN A 47 -23.45 2.34 -3.59
C ASN A 47 -22.14 1.82 -3.03
N ILE A 48 -21.76 2.32 -1.85
CA ILE A 48 -20.60 1.82 -1.13
C ILE A 48 -20.85 0.38 -0.68
N THR A 49 -19.85 -0.49 -0.81
CA THR A 49 -19.95 -1.91 -0.45
C THR A 49 -18.72 -2.37 0.32
N ILE A 50 -18.75 -3.60 0.85
CA ILE A 50 -17.59 -4.25 1.50
C ILE A 50 -16.33 -4.23 0.62
N ALA A 51 -16.47 -4.22 -0.71
CA ALA A 51 -15.33 -4.08 -1.61
C ALA A 51 -14.59 -2.76 -1.39
N ASP A 52 -15.33 -1.66 -1.20
CA ASP A 52 -14.76 -0.33 -0.99
C ASP A 52 -14.05 -0.23 0.37
N TYR A 53 -14.64 -0.79 1.43
CA TYR A 53 -14.01 -0.86 2.75
C TYR A 53 -12.66 -1.60 2.68
N THR A 54 -12.66 -2.75 2.00
CA THR A 54 -11.45 -3.59 1.87
C THR A 54 -10.36 -2.88 1.06
N LEU A 55 -10.74 -2.21 -0.03
CA LEU A 55 -9.81 -1.45 -0.87
C LEU A 55 -9.27 -0.21 -0.14
N ALA A 56 -10.09 0.45 0.69
CA ALA A 56 -9.67 1.64 1.42
C ALA A 56 -8.63 1.30 2.50
N VAL A 57 -8.80 0.20 3.22
CA VAL A 57 -7.78 -0.32 4.16
C VAL A 57 -6.49 -0.72 3.43
N THR A 58 -6.63 -1.30 2.23
CA THR A 58 -5.47 -1.67 1.42
C THR A 58 -4.68 -0.44 0.96
N LEU A 59 -5.37 0.60 0.46
CA LEU A 59 -4.73 1.82 -0.01
C LEU A 59 -4.13 2.66 1.11
N SER A 60 -4.69 2.66 2.32
CA SER A 60 -4.02 3.35 3.44
C SER A 60 -2.67 2.74 3.77
N GLY A 61 -2.52 1.41 3.65
CA GLY A 61 -1.21 0.79 3.83
C GLY A 61 -0.21 1.16 2.73
N ILE A 62 -0.68 1.46 1.51
CA ILE A 62 0.15 1.90 0.38
C ILE A 62 0.49 3.40 0.49
N GLU A 63 -0.42 4.21 1.05
CA GLU A 63 -0.19 5.65 1.28
C GLU A 63 0.99 5.92 2.22
N GLU A 64 1.31 4.96 3.10
CA GLU A 64 2.47 5.01 4.01
C GLU A 64 3.77 4.50 3.36
N THR A 65 3.79 4.18 2.05
CA THR A 65 4.99 3.73 1.33
C THR A 65 5.42 4.73 0.26
N ASP A 66 6.57 4.50 -0.40
CA ASP A 66 7.10 5.36 -1.46
C ASP A 66 6.35 5.25 -2.81
N ILE A 67 5.27 4.46 -2.87
CA ILE A 67 4.47 4.28 -4.09
C ILE A 67 3.67 5.55 -4.39
N LYS A 68 3.89 6.11 -5.59
CA LYS A 68 3.28 7.36 -6.02
C LYS A 68 1.82 7.20 -6.43
N LEU A 69 0.91 7.21 -5.46
CA LEU A 69 -0.54 7.17 -5.70
C LEU A 69 -1.04 8.31 -6.61
N ASN A 70 -0.36 9.45 -6.65
CA ASN A 70 -0.70 10.59 -7.51
C ASN A 70 -0.67 10.27 -9.02
N ASN A 71 -0.05 9.15 -9.43
CA ASN A 71 -0.12 8.66 -10.80
C ASN A 71 -1.50 8.09 -11.18
N TYR A 72 -2.38 7.87 -10.19
CA TYR A 72 -3.69 7.23 -10.32
C TYR A 72 -4.79 8.17 -9.80
N PRO A 73 -5.14 9.23 -10.55
CA PRO A 73 -6.00 10.30 -10.05
C PRO A 73 -7.44 9.84 -9.72
N LYS A 74 -8.00 8.86 -10.42
CA LYS A 74 -9.33 8.32 -10.08
C LYS A 74 -9.27 7.52 -8.79
N VAL A 75 -8.20 6.74 -8.59
CA VAL A 75 -7.93 6.03 -7.33
C VAL A 75 -7.82 7.04 -6.18
N VAL A 76 -7.03 8.11 -6.33
CA VAL A 76 -6.89 9.15 -5.29
C VAL A 76 -8.24 9.80 -4.97
N LYS A 77 -9.01 10.17 -6.00
CA LYS A 77 -10.34 10.77 -5.81
C LYS A 77 -11.34 9.80 -5.18
N TRP A 78 -11.27 8.52 -5.53
CA TRP A 78 -12.09 7.47 -4.92
C TRP A 78 -11.70 7.25 -3.46
N PHE A 79 -10.41 7.18 -3.17
CA PHE A 79 -9.89 6.92 -1.84
C PHE A 79 -10.24 8.05 -0.87
N ALA A 80 -10.05 9.31 -1.26
CA ALA A 80 -10.46 10.47 -0.46
C ALA A 80 -11.95 10.44 -0.12
N ARG A 81 -12.80 10.06 -1.08
CA ARG A 81 -14.24 9.88 -0.85
C ARG A 81 -14.52 8.73 0.11
N ALA A 82 -13.86 7.59 -0.03
CA ALA A 82 -14.00 6.45 0.87
C ALA A 82 -13.68 6.82 2.32
N LYS A 83 -12.57 7.54 2.58
CA LYS A 83 -12.20 8.03 3.92
C LYS A 83 -13.31 8.87 4.58
N THR A 84 -13.98 9.70 3.79
CA THR A 84 -15.07 10.57 4.30
C THR A 84 -16.43 9.90 4.41
N THR A 85 -16.66 8.81 3.68
CA THR A 85 -17.98 8.14 3.62
C THR A 85 -18.08 7.00 4.62
N ILE A 86 -16.97 6.30 4.89
CA ILE A 86 -16.93 5.20 5.84
C ILE A 86 -17.02 5.77 7.27
N GLU A 87 -18.15 5.55 7.92
CA GLU A 87 -18.33 5.94 9.31
C GLU A 87 -17.30 5.23 10.20
N GLY A 88 -16.64 5.99 11.06
CA GLY A 88 -15.58 5.47 11.94
C GLY A 88 -14.29 5.07 11.21
N TYR A 89 -14.05 5.52 9.97
CA TYR A 89 -12.84 5.16 9.20
C TYR A 89 -11.54 5.29 10.00
N GLU A 90 -11.35 6.41 10.71
CA GLU A 90 -10.15 6.64 11.53
C GLU A 90 -10.04 5.68 12.72
N GLU A 91 -11.15 5.28 13.33
CA GLU A 91 -11.14 4.29 14.41
C GLU A 91 -10.82 2.89 13.87
N LEU A 92 -11.42 2.54 12.72
CA LEU A 92 -11.27 1.23 12.09
C LEU A 92 -9.88 1.02 11.48
N ASN A 93 -9.26 2.10 10.98
CA ASN A 93 -8.04 2.03 10.18
C ASN A 93 -6.86 2.81 10.76
N GLY A 94 -7.09 3.83 11.60
CA GLY A 94 -6.06 4.72 12.12
C GLY A 94 -5.05 3.99 13.02
N ALA A 95 -5.48 2.96 13.74
CA ALA A 95 -4.56 2.11 14.50
C ALA A 95 -3.57 1.36 13.59
N GLN A 96 -4.04 0.88 12.43
CA GLN A 96 -3.21 0.16 11.47
C GLN A 96 -2.26 1.11 10.73
N ALA A 97 -2.76 2.25 10.24
CA ALA A 97 -1.93 3.26 9.57
C ALA A 97 -0.82 3.77 10.49
N LYS A 98 -1.14 4.05 11.75
CA LYS A 98 -0.15 4.50 12.75
C LYS A 98 0.95 3.48 12.98
N ILE A 99 0.63 2.19 13.14
CA ILE A 99 1.63 1.14 13.36
C ILE A 99 2.57 1.03 12.16
N ILE A 100 2.02 1.09 10.94
CA ILE A 100 2.82 0.99 9.71
C ILE A 100 3.75 2.22 9.58
N GLY A 101 3.21 3.43 9.75
CA GLY A 101 3.99 4.67 9.70
C GLY A 101 5.08 4.75 10.79
N ASP A 102 4.77 4.29 12.01
CA ASP A 102 5.73 4.22 13.12
C ASP A 102 6.89 3.26 12.77
N ILE A 103 6.62 2.13 12.09
CA ILE A 103 7.67 1.20 11.66
C ILE A 103 8.57 1.84 10.60
N TYR A 104 7.99 2.47 9.56
CA TYR A 104 8.73 3.15 8.50
C TYR A 104 9.59 4.31 9.03
N SER A 105 9.11 5.00 10.07
CA SER A 105 9.82 6.11 10.70
C SER A 105 10.85 5.66 11.75
N SER A 106 10.89 4.36 12.10
CA SER A 106 11.76 3.85 13.15
C SER A 106 13.23 3.72 12.67
N PRO A 107 14.21 3.88 13.58
CA PRO A 107 15.62 3.61 13.27
C PRO A 107 15.89 2.15 12.84
N VAL A 108 14.98 1.22 13.15
CA VAL A 108 15.08 -0.18 12.74
C VAL A 108 14.86 -0.31 11.22
N ALA A 109 13.94 0.47 10.64
CA ALA A 109 13.71 0.48 9.20
C ALA A 109 14.92 1.02 8.42
N SER A 110 15.59 2.07 8.92
CA SER A 110 16.80 2.57 8.26
C SER A 110 17.97 1.58 8.34
N LEU A 111 18.12 0.85 9.45
CA LEU A 111 19.16 -0.20 9.59
C LEU A 111 18.94 -1.35 8.59
N VAL A 112 17.69 -1.76 8.44
CA VAL A 112 17.22 -2.82 7.53
C VAL A 112 17.38 -2.45 6.04
N LEU A 113 16.98 -1.23 5.66
CA LEU A 113 17.06 -0.77 4.27
C LEU A 113 18.51 -0.49 3.85
N THR A 114 19.39 -0.12 4.79
CA THR A 114 20.80 0.16 4.49
C THR A 114 21.59 -1.14 4.24
N ASP A 115 21.30 -2.23 4.95
CA ASP A 115 22.02 -3.51 4.81
C ASP A 115 21.75 -4.20 3.46
N SER A 116 20.56 -3.96 2.89
CA SER A 116 20.16 -4.43 1.56
C SER A 116 21.04 -3.91 0.41
N SER A 117 21.64 -2.73 0.57
CA SER A 117 22.56 -2.16 -0.42
C SER A 117 23.90 -2.92 -0.51
N GLN A 118 24.31 -3.59 0.57
CA GLN A 118 25.56 -4.36 0.63
C GLN A 118 25.40 -5.77 0.03
N LEU A 119 24.22 -6.39 0.10
CA LEU A 119 23.98 -7.73 -0.46
C LEU A 119 23.94 -7.77 -2.00
N THR A 120 23.62 -6.65 -2.65
CA THR A 120 23.61 -6.56 -4.13
C THR A 120 25.01 -6.42 -4.75
N SER A 121 26.00 -5.97 -3.96
CA SER A 121 27.42 -5.88 -4.35
C SER A 121 28.07 -7.27 -4.43
N ASP A 122 27.75 -8.14 -3.47
CA ASP A 122 28.43 -9.44 -3.33
C ASP A 122 27.92 -10.52 -4.31
N SER A 123 26.77 -10.29 -4.94
CA SER A 123 26.21 -11.21 -5.96
C SER A 123 26.68 -10.93 -7.39
N GLN A 124 27.51 -9.91 -7.64
CA GLN A 124 28.11 -9.66 -8.96
C GLN A 124 29.51 -10.27 -9.14
N HIS A 125 30.02 -11.00 -8.15
CA HIS A 125 31.37 -11.59 -8.19
C HIS A 125 31.42 -13.11 -7.96
N LEU A 126 30.31 -13.84 -8.09
CA LEU A 126 30.27 -15.31 -8.06
C LEU A 126 29.63 -15.90 -9.32
#